data_AF-A0A7Z0HAT1-F1
#
_entry.id   AF-A0A7Z0HAT1-F1
#
_cell.length_a   1.000
_cell.length_b   1.000
_cell.length_c   1.000
_cell.angle_alpha   90.00
_cell.angle_beta   90.00
_cell.angle_gamma   90.00
#
_symmetry.space_group_name_H-M   'P 1'
#
loop_
_entity.id
_entity.type
_entity.pdbx_description
1 polymer ?
#
loop_
_entity_poly.entity_id
_entity_poly.type
_entity_poly.pdbx_seq_one_letter_code
_entity_poly.pdbx_strand_id
1 'polypeptide(L)'
;MAKRLINMMVIATASMWALTGCDNATDSVDAAEQTAETTADPSAPAADTIDWSLVDSGEKPADPTNYKYPFAIDSQNVRDYADYFKVDAATAQHNLTVSMASNEALSKALDQLSETYVSHELTDGNEMTLIIHTTTDVAASTYDYVLSDDFAKGLVLPIVIQPDGKKGDAKAHGEVP
;
A
#
# COMPACT_ATOMS: atom_id res chain seq x y z
N MET A 1 -4.59 -10.76 -46.49
CA MET A 1 -5.31 -9.50 -46.78
C MET A 1 -6.08 -9.13 -45.51
N ALA A 2 -6.07 -7.95 -44.91
CA ALA A 2 -5.57 -6.63 -45.26
C ALA A 2 -5.13 -5.90 -43.96
N LYS A 3 -4.21 -4.95 -44.15
CA LYS A 3 -3.50 -4.13 -43.16
C LYS A 3 -4.27 -2.83 -42.92
N ARG A 4 -4.49 -2.40 -41.67
CA ARG A 4 -4.96 -1.03 -41.29
C ARG A 4 -4.58 -0.77 -39.82
N LEU A 5 -4.20 0.41 -39.35
CA LEU A 5 -3.60 1.63 -39.86
C LEU A 5 -3.19 2.40 -38.58
N ILE A 6 -1.98 2.95 -38.56
CA ILE A 6 -1.41 3.70 -37.43
C ILE A 6 -2.07 5.08 -37.37
N ASN A 7 -2.64 5.46 -36.22
CA ASN A 7 -3.01 6.84 -35.93
C ASN A 7 -1.88 7.50 -35.12
N MET A 8 -1.17 8.39 -35.81
CA MET A 8 -0.19 9.32 -35.29
C MET A 8 -0.90 10.68 -35.16
N MET A 9 -0.89 11.29 -33.98
CA MET A 9 -1.23 12.70 -33.84
C MET A 9 -0.26 13.35 -32.86
N VAL A 10 0.60 14.18 -33.44
CA VAL A 10 1.53 15.11 -32.76
C VAL A 10 0.78 16.42 -32.60
N ILE A 11 0.74 16.98 -31.39
CA ILE A 11 0.51 18.42 -31.21
C ILE A 11 1.58 18.93 -30.24
N ALA A 12 2.49 19.71 -30.81
CA ALA A 12 3.45 20.53 -30.10
C ALA A 12 2.87 21.95 -29.99
N THR A 13 2.93 22.53 -28.79
CA THR A 13 3.03 23.99 -28.63
C THR A 13 3.86 24.29 -27.40
N ALA A 14 5.08 24.76 -27.64
CA ALA A 14 5.92 25.43 -26.67
C ALA A 14 5.44 26.88 -26.50
N SER A 15 5.34 27.34 -25.26
CA SER A 15 5.26 28.77 -24.93
C SER A 15 6.22 29.03 -23.79
N MET A 16 7.42 29.46 -24.15
CA MET A 16 8.37 30.10 -23.24
C MET A 16 7.84 31.50 -22.90
N TRP A 17 7.81 31.86 -21.62
CA TRP A 17 7.71 33.26 -21.21
C TRP A 17 9.00 33.66 -20.49
N ALA A 18 9.54 34.79 -20.94
CA ALA A 18 10.82 35.35 -20.55
C ALA A 18 10.75 36.11 -19.22
N LEU A 19 11.88 36.11 -18.51
CA LEU A 19 12.19 36.94 -17.33
C LEU A 19 12.30 38.43 -17.68
N THR A 20 11.69 39.28 -16.88
CA THR A 20 12.07 40.68 -16.53
C THR A 20 11.20 41.01 -15.30
N GLY A 21 11.61 41.58 -14.17
CA GLY A 21 12.74 42.39 -13.72
C GLY A 21 12.17 43.33 -12.64
N CYS A 22 12.84 43.46 -11.49
CA CYS A 22 12.36 44.15 -10.28
C CYS A 22 12.09 45.67 -10.44
N ASP A 23 11.02 46.19 -9.83
CA ASP A 23 11.03 47.49 -9.14
C ASP A 23 9.85 47.59 -8.12
N ASN A 24 10.02 48.39 -7.07
CA ASN A 24 9.32 48.32 -5.78
C ASN A 24 8.40 49.55 -5.56
N ALA A 25 7.12 49.37 -5.19
CA ALA A 25 6.37 50.17 -4.19
C ALA A 25 4.83 49.96 -4.19
N THR A 26 4.33 49.50 -3.03
CA THR A 26 3.04 49.78 -2.32
C THR A 26 1.67 49.36 -2.90
N ASP A 27 1.12 48.36 -2.20
CA ASP A 27 -0.25 48.21 -1.64
C ASP A 27 -1.47 48.01 -2.56
N SER A 28 -1.91 46.75 -2.70
CA SER A 28 -3.27 46.30 -2.36
C SER A 28 -3.39 44.77 -2.48
N VAL A 29 -3.94 44.17 -1.43
CA VAL A 29 -4.28 42.76 -1.21
C VAL A 29 -5.26 42.18 -2.24
N ASP A 30 -4.95 41.02 -2.82
CA ASP A 30 -5.91 39.95 -3.09
C ASP A 30 -5.18 38.59 -3.21
N ALA A 31 -5.90 37.52 -2.91
CA ALA A 31 -5.41 36.26 -2.37
C ALA A 31 -4.49 35.45 -3.31
N ALA A 32 -3.31 35.10 -2.80
CA ALA A 32 -2.48 34.00 -3.31
C ALA A 32 -2.26 33.00 -2.18
N GLU A 33 -3.14 32.00 -2.06
CA GLU A 33 -2.91 30.87 -1.17
C GLU A 33 -2.25 29.75 -1.97
N GLN A 34 -0.92 29.83 -1.98
CA GLN A 34 0.06 28.73 -1.98
C GLN A 34 -0.37 27.42 -2.64
N THR A 35 -0.05 27.29 -3.93
CA THR A 35 0.41 25.98 -4.42
C THR A 35 1.81 25.77 -3.82
N ALA A 36 1.89 24.94 -2.79
CA ALA A 36 3.16 24.43 -2.30
C ALA A 36 3.77 23.55 -3.39
N GLU A 37 4.60 24.16 -4.23
CA GLU A 37 5.55 23.43 -5.06
C GLU A 37 6.56 22.81 -4.09
N THR A 38 6.41 21.50 -3.84
CA THR A 38 7.44 20.72 -3.13
C THR A 38 8.68 20.72 -4.02
N THR A 39 9.55 21.69 -3.79
CA THR A 39 10.93 21.66 -4.25
C THR A 39 11.58 20.47 -3.56
N ALA A 40 11.68 19.34 -4.25
CA ALA A 40 12.52 18.23 -3.81
C ALA A 40 13.95 18.78 -3.68
N ASP A 41 14.45 18.85 -2.45
CA ASP A 41 15.84 19.18 -2.18
C ASP A 41 16.72 18.11 -2.84
N PRO A 42 17.56 18.44 -3.84
CA PRO A 42 18.45 17.48 -4.49
C PRO A 42 19.53 16.92 -3.52
N SER A 43 19.54 17.36 -2.26
CA SER A 43 20.44 16.91 -1.20
C SER A 43 19.81 15.83 -0.30
N ALA A 44 18.52 15.52 -0.44
CA ALA A 44 17.94 14.39 0.26
C ALA A 44 18.51 13.08 -0.32
N PRO A 45 19.00 12.14 0.51
CA PRO A 45 19.37 10.82 0.02
C PRO A 45 18.17 10.22 -0.71
N ALA A 46 18.42 9.59 -1.87
CA ALA A 46 17.38 8.89 -2.60
C ALA A 46 16.76 7.84 -1.68
N ALA A 47 15.44 7.90 -1.50
CA ALA A 47 14.75 6.94 -0.66
C ALA A 47 14.87 5.54 -1.26
N ASP A 48 15.20 4.56 -0.41
CA ASP A 48 15.21 3.15 -0.78
C ASP A 48 13.80 2.76 -1.25
N THR A 49 13.74 2.11 -2.41
CA THR A 49 12.48 1.71 -3.02
C THR A 49 12.39 0.19 -3.03
N ILE A 50 11.23 -0.35 -2.65
CA ILE A 50 10.98 -1.79 -2.71
C ILE A 50 10.85 -2.23 -4.17
N ASP A 51 11.58 -3.27 -4.55
CA ASP A 51 11.38 -3.96 -5.82
C ASP A 51 10.32 -5.05 -5.64
N TRP A 52 9.07 -4.70 -5.93
CA TRP A 52 7.94 -5.63 -5.80
C TRP A 52 8.06 -6.87 -6.69
N SER A 53 8.84 -6.83 -7.77
CA SER A 53 9.05 -8.00 -8.62
C SER A 53 9.83 -9.12 -7.93
N LEU A 54 10.59 -8.80 -6.87
CA LEU A 54 11.29 -9.77 -6.04
C LEU A 54 10.41 -10.33 -4.90
N VAL A 55 9.32 -9.63 -4.56
CA VAL A 55 8.31 -10.08 -3.58
C VAL A 55 7.30 -11.01 -4.24
N ASP A 56 6.91 -10.67 -5.48
CA ASP A 56 5.83 -11.31 -6.23
C ASP A 56 5.86 -12.84 -6.17
N SER A 57 4.69 -13.44 -5.98
CA SER A 57 4.55 -14.89 -5.88
C SER A 57 4.44 -15.58 -7.24
N GLY A 58 4.14 -14.84 -8.31
CA GLY A 58 3.78 -15.36 -9.62
C GLY A 58 2.38 -15.98 -9.69
N GLU A 59 1.61 -15.97 -8.60
CA GLU A 59 0.25 -16.51 -8.56
C GLU A 59 -0.75 -15.56 -9.20
N LYS A 60 -1.83 -16.14 -9.74
CA LYS A 60 -2.92 -15.34 -10.32
C LYS A 60 -4.00 -15.08 -9.28
N PRO A 61 -4.54 -13.85 -9.20
CA PRO A 61 -5.68 -13.55 -8.34
C PRO A 61 -6.85 -14.48 -8.64
N ALA A 62 -7.40 -15.08 -7.59
CA ALA A 62 -8.62 -15.85 -7.64
C ALA A 62 -9.84 -14.91 -7.56
N ASP A 63 -10.98 -15.37 -8.07
CA ASP A 63 -12.25 -14.68 -7.88
C ASP A 63 -12.78 -14.96 -6.47
N PRO A 64 -12.85 -13.95 -5.57
CA PRO A 64 -13.25 -14.14 -4.18
C PRO A 64 -14.70 -14.63 -4.04
N THR A 65 -15.55 -14.40 -5.05
CA THR A 65 -16.96 -14.84 -5.02
C THR A 65 -17.11 -16.34 -5.28
N ASN A 66 -16.15 -16.95 -5.99
CA ASN A 66 -16.13 -18.37 -6.34
C ASN A 66 -15.02 -19.14 -5.59
N TYR A 67 -14.33 -18.47 -4.66
CA TYR A 67 -13.23 -19.04 -3.90
C TYR A 67 -13.69 -20.12 -2.91
N LYS A 68 -12.90 -21.19 -2.77
CA LYS A 68 -13.17 -22.27 -1.82
C LYS A 68 -12.44 -22.00 -0.51
N TYR A 69 -13.06 -21.21 0.36
CA TYR A 69 -12.49 -20.87 1.65
C TYR A 69 -12.33 -22.11 2.57
N PRO A 70 -11.23 -22.17 3.36
CA PRO A 70 -11.01 -23.26 4.32
C PRO A 70 -11.95 -23.17 5.52
N PHE A 71 -12.44 -21.98 5.86
CA PHE A 71 -13.48 -21.78 6.87
C PHE A 71 -14.87 -21.95 6.25
N ALA A 72 -15.77 -22.66 6.92
CA ALA A 72 -17.18 -22.64 6.56
C ALA A 72 -17.77 -21.25 6.86
N ILE A 73 -18.63 -20.75 5.95
CA ILE A 73 -19.27 -19.43 6.05
C ILE A 73 -20.13 -19.28 7.32
N ASP A 74 -20.66 -20.40 7.82
CA ASP A 74 -21.46 -20.51 9.02
C ASP A 74 -20.66 -21.15 10.18
N SER A 75 -19.33 -21.08 10.15
CA SER A 75 -18.52 -21.50 11.30
C SER A 75 -18.61 -20.50 12.45
N GLN A 76 -18.30 -20.95 13.67
CA GLN A 76 -18.30 -20.07 14.84
C GLN A 76 -17.26 -18.95 14.70
N ASN A 77 -16.06 -19.26 14.21
CA ASN A 77 -15.00 -18.27 13.99
C ASN A 77 -15.45 -17.15 13.05
N VAL A 78 -16.11 -17.49 11.94
CA VAL A 78 -16.63 -16.50 10.98
C VAL A 78 -17.70 -15.62 11.64
N ARG A 79 -18.62 -16.21 12.41
CA ARG A 79 -19.63 -15.44 13.15
C ARG A 79 -19.02 -14.51 14.19
N ASP A 80 -18.04 -14.99 14.95
CA ASP A 80 -17.39 -14.20 16.00
C ASP A 80 -16.63 -13.03 15.41
N TYR A 81 -15.89 -13.25 14.31
CA TYR A 81 -15.21 -12.19 13.58
C TYR A 81 -16.21 -11.18 13.00
N ALA A 82 -17.25 -11.66 12.32
CA ALA A 82 -18.30 -10.83 11.73
C ALA A 82 -18.98 -9.95 12.77
N ASP A 83 -19.32 -10.51 13.94
CA ASP A 83 -19.91 -9.72 15.02
C ASP A 83 -18.89 -8.75 15.62
N TYR A 84 -17.65 -9.16 15.90
CA TYR A 84 -16.66 -8.28 16.51
C TYR A 84 -16.37 -7.05 15.64
N PHE A 85 -16.11 -7.26 14.34
CA PHE A 85 -15.75 -6.20 13.40
C PHE A 85 -16.97 -5.58 12.68
N LYS A 86 -18.18 -6.06 12.95
CA LYS A 86 -19.45 -5.60 12.35
C LYS A 86 -19.44 -5.64 10.82
N VAL A 87 -18.91 -6.73 10.26
CA VAL A 87 -18.89 -7.03 8.82
C VAL A 87 -19.82 -8.19 8.49
N ASP A 88 -20.13 -8.39 7.20
CA ASP A 88 -20.88 -9.58 6.78
C ASP A 88 -20.03 -10.87 6.85
N ALA A 89 -20.71 -12.02 6.82
CA ALA A 89 -20.04 -13.31 6.95
C ALA A 89 -19.03 -13.62 5.83
N ALA A 90 -19.26 -13.13 4.60
CA ALA A 90 -18.34 -13.37 3.49
C ALA A 90 -17.06 -12.56 3.67
N THR A 91 -17.18 -11.28 4.05
CA THR A 91 -16.05 -10.44 4.44
C THR A 91 -15.28 -11.04 5.61
N ALA A 92 -15.97 -11.51 6.66
CA ALA A 92 -15.32 -12.17 7.80
C ALA A 92 -14.58 -13.47 7.41
N GLN A 93 -15.19 -14.30 6.57
CA GLN A 93 -14.58 -15.53 6.06
C GLN A 93 -13.32 -15.24 5.24
N HIS A 94 -13.38 -14.21 4.39
CA HIS A 94 -12.25 -13.75 3.61
C HIS A 94 -11.11 -13.28 4.51
N ASN A 95 -11.39 -12.34 5.41
CA ASN A 95 -10.40 -11.76 6.32
C ASN A 95 -9.76 -12.79 7.25
N LEU A 96 -10.52 -13.74 7.79
CA LEU A 96 -9.96 -14.83 8.59
C LEU A 96 -8.98 -15.69 7.79
N THR A 97 -9.27 -15.91 6.51
CA THR A 97 -8.40 -16.69 5.64
C THR A 97 -7.12 -15.93 5.31
N VAL A 98 -7.26 -14.67 4.89
CA VAL A 98 -6.13 -13.81 4.52
C VAL A 98 -5.23 -13.51 5.73
N SER A 99 -5.81 -13.20 6.89
CA SER A 99 -5.03 -12.91 8.11
C SER A 99 -4.14 -14.07 8.55
N MET A 100 -4.63 -15.31 8.49
CA MET A 100 -3.81 -16.48 8.82
C MET A 100 -2.64 -16.70 7.85
N ALA A 101 -2.79 -16.29 6.58
CA ALA A 101 -1.76 -16.41 5.56
C ALA A 101 -0.87 -15.15 5.43
N SER A 102 -1.22 -14.04 6.10
CA SER A 102 -0.54 -12.73 5.97
C SER A 102 0.97 -12.75 6.25
N ASN A 103 1.43 -13.69 7.08
CA ASN A 103 2.85 -13.88 7.41
C ASN A 103 3.71 -14.19 6.18
N GLU A 104 3.14 -14.81 5.14
CA GLU A 104 3.83 -15.06 3.87
C GLU A 104 4.26 -13.74 3.21
N ALA A 105 3.29 -12.84 3.02
CA ALA A 105 3.48 -11.53 2.42
C ALA A 105 4.45 -10.67 3.24
N LEU A 106 4.26 -10.66 4.57
CA LEU A 106 5.12 -9.92 5.49
C LEU A 106 6.56 -10.40 5.38
N SER A 107 6.81 -11.71 5.45
CA SER A 107 8.17 -12.27 5.45
C SER A 107 8.92 -11.89 4.17
N LYS A 108 8.27 -11.94 3.00
CA LYS A 108 8.86 -11.53 1.72
C LYS A 108 9.17 -10.04 1.63
N ALA A 109 8.31 -9.18 2.21
CA ALA A 109 8.59 -7.75 2.29
C ALA A 109 9.77 -7.46 3.23
N LEU A 110 9.86 -8.17 4.36
CA LEU A 110 10.94 -8.03 5.33
C LEU A 110 12.32 -8.41 4.77
N ASP A 111 12.39 -9.37 3.84
CA ASP A 111 13.63 -9.76 3.16
C ASP A 111 14.30 -8.58 2.43
N GLN A 112 13.52 -7.60 1.96
CA GLN A 112 14.03 -6.38 1.34
C GLN A 112 14.24 -5.24 2.33
N LEU A 113 13.34 -5.09 3.30
CA LEU A 113 13.34 -3.96 4.22
C LEU A 113 14.47 -4.04 5.26
N SER A 114 14.82 -5.24 5.72
CA SER A 114 15.93 -5.48 6.66
C SER A 114 15.95 -4.46 7.82
N GLU A 115 16.99 -3.62 7.92
CA GLU A 115 17.18 -2.63 8.99
C GLU A 115 16.21 -1.43 8.93
N THR A 116 15.53 -1.22 7.80
CA THR A 116 14.56 -0.11 7.63
C THR A 116 13.16 -0.46 8.15
N TYR A 117 12.90 -1.72 8.48
CA TYR A 117 11.64 -2.16 9.09
C TYR A 117 11.53 -1.68 10.55
N VAL A 118 10.37 -1.14 10.91
CA VAL A 118 10.09 -0.66 12.27
C VAL A 118 8.98 -1.49 12.92
N SER A 119 7.84 -1.63 12.26
CA SER A 119 6.71 -2.44 12.74
C SER A 119 5.73 -2.77 11.62
N HIS A 120 4.70 -3.57 11.89
CA HIS A 120 3.58 -3.78 10.98
C HIS A 120 2.28 -3.88 11.76
N GLU A 121 1.17 -3.63 11.07
CA GLU A 121 -0.18 -3.91 11.52
C GLU A 121 -1.00 -4.49 10.37
N LEU A 122 -1.93 -5.39 10.70
CA LEU A 122 -2.93 -5.89 9.76
C LEU A 122 -4.25 -5.23 10.10
N THR A 123 -4.84 -4.49 9.17
CA THR A 123 -6.16 -3.89 9.37
C THR A 123 -7.25 -4.96 9.31
N ASP A 124 -8.32 -4.72 10.05
CA ASP A 124 -9.51 -5.57 10.09
C ASP A 124 -10.75 -4.80 9.60
N GLY A 125 -11.89 -5.48 9.50
CA GLY A 125 -13.14 -4.88 9.06
C GLY A 125 -13.36 -5.02 7.57
N ASN A 126 -13.80 -3.96 6.89
CA ASN A 126 -14.20 -4.06 5.47
C ASN A 126 -13.01 -4.23 4.52
N GLU A 127 -11.86 -3.66 4.85
CA GLU A 127 -10.68 -3.64 3.99
C GLU A 127 -9.48 -4.12 4.81
N MET A 128 -9.08 -5.38 4.58
CA MET A 128 -7.88 -5.95 5.18
C MET A 128 -6.65 -5.50 4.40
N THR A 129 -5.66 -4.95 5.10
CA THR A 129 -4.43 -4.40 4.51
C THR A 129 -3.29 -4.61 5.48
N LEU A 130 -2.17 -5.10 4.97
CA LEU A 130 -0.91 -5.18 5.71
C LEU A 130 -0.18 -3.84 5.59
N ILE A 131 -0.14 -3.08 6.68
CA ILE A 131 0.62 -1.84 6.76
C ILE A 131 1.97 -2.14 7.38
N ILE A 132 3.05 -1.81 6.69
CA ILE A 132 4.42 -1.97 7.16
C ILE A 132 5.01 -0.58 7.39
N HIS A 133 5.31 -0.30 8.66
CA HIS A 133 5.96 0.93 9.10
C HIS A 133 7.47 0.80 8.93
N THR A 134 8.07 1.76 8.24
CA THR A 134 9.51 1.81 7.96
C THR A 134 10.13 3.09 8.48
N THR A 135 11.47 3.19 8.42
CA THR A 135 12.17 4.46 8.54
C THR A 135 11.75 5.41 7.41
N THR A 136 12.04 6.70 7.59
CA THR A 136 11.75 7.76 6.60
C THR A 136 12.60 7.65 5.32
N ASP A 137 13.60 6.78 5.34
CA ASP A 137 14.52 6.57 4.22
C ASP A 137 13.93 5.63 3.16
N VAL A 138 12.76 5.03 3.39
CA VAL A 138 12.07 4.17 2.42
C VAL A 138 10.94 4.95 1.75
N ALA A 139 10.77 4.78 0.44
CA ALA A 139 9.68 5.40 -0.30
C ALA A 139 8.33 4.73 0.02
N ALA A 140 7.31 5.54 0.28
CA ALA A 140 5.93 5.06 0.41
C ALA A 140 5.49 4.35 -0.89
N SER A 141 4.86 3.19 -0.76
CA SER A 141 4.40 2.40 -1.90
C SER A 141 3.28 1.45 -1.50
N THR A 142 2.55 0.94 -2.49
CA THR A 142 1.45 0.01 -2.31
C THR A 142 1.58 -1.17 -3.27
N TYR A 143 1.23 -2.36 -2.83
CA TYR A 143 1.29 -3.57 -3.65
C TYR A 143 0.19 -4.56 -3.32
N ASP A 144 -0.46 -5.11 -4.34
CA ASP A 144 -1.47 -6.16 -4.19
C ASP A 144 -0.79 -7.53 -4.25
N TYR A 145 -0.42 -8.07 -3.08
CA TYR A 145 0.26 -9.35 -3.01
C TYR A 145 -0.72 -10.52 -3.18
N VAL A 146 -0.44 -11.41 -4.13
CA VAL A 146 -1.23 -12.63 -4.32
C VAL A 146 -0.62 -13.76 -3.49
N LEU A 147 -1.37 -14.27 -2.52
CA LEU A 147 -0.92 -15.34 -1.62
C LEU A 147 -0.64 -16.64 -2.40
N SER A 148 0.44 -17.34 -2.04
CA SER A 148 0.84 -18.60 -2.69
C SER A 148 0.69 -19.84 -1.81
N ASP A 149 0.58 -19.66 -0.50
CA ASP A 149 0.26 -20.72 0.44
C ASP A 149 -1.08 -21.38 0.09
N ASP A 150 -1.11 -22.72 0.04
CA ASP A 150 -2.29 -23.51 -0.35
C ASP A 150 -3.55 -23.18 0.47
N PHE A 151 -3.40 -22.68 1.70
CA PHE A 151 -4.51 -22.25 2.56
C PHE A 151 -5.29 -21.06 1.99
N ALA A 152 -4.60 -20.10 1.37
CA ALA A 152 -5.15 -18.84 0.88
C ALA A 152 -4.78 -18.53 -0.58
N LYS A 153 -4.28 -19.53 -1.31
CA LYS A 153 -3.68 -19.39 -2.64
C LYS A 153 -4.56 -18.62 -3.62
N GLY A 154 -4.03 -17.54 -4.18
CA GLY A 154 -4.73 -16.68 -5.13
C GLY A 154 -5.56 -15.57 -4.47
N LEU A 155 -5.75 -15.56 -3.15
CA LEU A 155 -6.33 -14.41 -2.47
C LEU A 155 -5.32 -13.26 -2.44
N VAL A 156 -5.84 -12.04 -2.52
CA VAL A 156 -5.03 -10.82 -2.54
C VAL A 156 -4.97 -10.21 -1.15
N LEU A 157 -3.77 -9.87 -0.70
CA LEU A 157 -3.51 -9.07 0.49
C LEU A 157 -2.85 -7.75 0.04
N PRO A 158 -3.56 -6.62 0.12
CA PRO A 158 -2.97 -5.30 -0.07
C PRO A 158 -1.86 -5.04 0.96
N ILE A 159 -0.72 -4.55 0.49
CA ILE A 159 0.43 -4.13 1.31
C ILE A 159 0.62 -2.63 1.13
N VAL A 160 0.84 -1.91 2.23
CA VAL A 160 1.19 -0.49 2.24
C VAL A 160 2.51 -0.29 2.99
N ILE A 161 3.47 0.36 2.35
CA ILE A 161 4.69 0.83 2.99
C ILE A 161 4.47 2.25 3.48
N GLN A 162 4.55 2.43 4.79
CA GLN A 162 4.31 3.70 5.46
C GLN A 162 5.59 4.19 6.16
N PRO A 163 6.32 5.16 5.57
CA PRO A 163 7.58 5.65 6.10
C PRO A 163 7.35 6.72 7.18
N ASP A 164 6.84 6.30 8.33
CA ASP A 164 6.48 7.18 9.44
C ASP A 164 7.26 6.91 10.74
N GLY A 165 8.12 5.89 10.75
CA GLY A 165 8.89 5.49 11.94
C GLY A 165 8.02 5.01 13.11
N LYS A 166 6.73 4.71 12.89
CA LYS A 166 5.82 4.27 13.94
C LYS A 166 6.25 2.89 14.44
N LYS A 167 6.56 2.82 15.74
CA LYS A 167 6.70 1.54 16.45
C LYS A 167 5.31 1.02 16.75
N GLY A 168 5.08 -0.26 16.51
CA GLY A 168 3.79 -0.88 16.80
C GLY A 168 3.47 -0.74 18.29
N ASP A 169 2.18 -0.65 18.62
CA ASP A 169 1.68 -0.61 19.99
C ASP A 169 1.81 -1.97 20.71
N ALA A 170 2.88 -2.72 20.42
CA ALA A 170 3.26 -3.88 21.20
C ALA A 170 3.68 -3.38 22.59
N LYS A 171 2.71 -3.31 23.50
CA LYS A 171 3.03 -3.30 24.92
C LYS A 171 3.85 -4.56 25.17
N ALA A 172 5.16 -4.38 25.34
CA ALA A 172 6.02 -5.42 25.83
C ALA A 172 5.30 -6.09 27.00
N HIS A 173 5.03 -7.38 26.90
CA HIS A 173 4.61 -8.19 28.03
C HIS A 173 5.75 -8.10 29.04
N GLY A 174 5.70 -7.06 29.87
CA GLY A 174 6.63 -6.81 30.95
C GLY A 174 6.60 -8.04 31.84
N GLU A 175 7.79 -8.57 32.06
CA GLU A 175 8.08 -9.60 33.04
C GLU A 175 7.27 -9.31 34.31
N VAL A 176 6.37 -10.22 34.63
CA VAL A 176 5.64 -10.17 35.91
C VAL A 176 6.68 -10.50 36.99
N PRO A 177 6.88 -9.63 38.00
CA PRO A 177 7.82 -9.89 39.09
C PRO A 177 7.45 -11.10 39.96
#